data_AF-A0A6P5AE82-F1
#
_entry.id   AF-A0A6P5AE82-F1
#
_cell.length_a   1.000
_cell.length_b   1.000
_cell.length_c   1.000
_cell.angle_alpha   90.00
_cell.angle_beta   90.00
_cell.angle_gamma   90.00
#
_symmetry.space_group_name_H-M   'P 1'
#
loop_
_entity.id
_entity.type
_entity.pdbx_description
1 polymer ?
#
loop_
_entity_poly.entity_id
_entity_poly.type
_entity_poly.pdbx_seq_one_letter_code
_entity_poly.pdbx_strand_id
1 'polypeptide(L)'
;MCVLVHAAVLSRSCMQNHPLKHHRVPLGLVLGAGEPSPRMEQPSESVVRHGCAGCKKKIKDRYLLKALDQFWHEDCLKCACCECRLGEVGSTLFTKANLILCRRDYLRLFGTTGSCAVCSKIIPAFEIVMRAGNNVYHLDCFACQRCNHRFCVGDKFFLCENTILCQLDYQDGPLPLAEPVQTGPRHSSPSATPYSSPV
;
A
#
# COMPACT_ATOMS: atom_id res chain seq x y z
N MET A 1 -29.52 -16.96 3.37
CA MET A 1 -28.87 -17.82 2.35
C MET A 1 -27.36 -17.75 2.55
N CYS A 2 -26.64 -18.88 2.50
CA CYS A 2 -25.19 -18.91 2.66
C CYS A 2 -24.49 -19.08 1.31
N VAL A 3 -23.42 -18.33 1.08
CA VAL A 3 -22.64 -18.42 -0.16
C VAL A 3 -21.29 -19.06 0.10
N LEU A 4 -20.92 -20.04 -0.71
CA LEU A 4 -19.57 -20.62 -0.72
C LEU A 4 -18.65 -19.68 -1.50
N VAL A 5 -17.57 -19.24 -0.85
CA VAL A 5 -16.60 -18.30 -1.41
C VAL A 5 -15.19 -18.87 -1.22
N HIS A 6 -14.27 -18.55 -2.13
CA HIS A 6 -12.85 -18.87 -1.95
C HIS A 6 -12.13 -17.66 -1.37
N ALA A 7 -11.26 -17.91 -0.40
CA ALA A 7 -10.40 -16.92 0.20
C ALA A 7 -9.38 -16.46 -0.84
N ALA A 8 -9.68 -15.39 -1.55
CA ALA A 8 -8.73 -14.73 -2.42
C ALA A 8 -8.27 -13.45 -1.72
N VAL A 9 -6.95 -13.29 -1.59
CA VAL A 9 -6.38 -11.97 -1.30
C VAL A 9 -6.57 -11.15 -2.57
N LEU A 10 -7.60 -10.30 -2.59
CA LEU A 10 -7.76 -9.31 -3.64
C LEU A 10 -6.66 -8.27 -3.47
N SER A 11 -5.55 -8.52 -4.17
CA SER A 11 -4.34 -7.71 -4.23
C SER A 11 -4.64 -6.23 -4.47
N ARG A 12 -4.52 -5.37 -3.45
CA ARG A 12 -4.58 -3.88 -3.48
C ARG A 12 -5.70 -3.24 -4.32
N SER A 13 -6.66 -4.00 -4.82
CA SER A 13 -7.51 -3.61 -5.97
C SER A 13 -8.92 -3.26 -5.54
N CYS A 14 -9.04 -2.38 -4.54
CA CYS A 14 -10.09 -1.36 -4.62
C CYS A 14 -9.68 -0.26 -5.63
N MET A 15 -9.09 -0.68 -6.77
CA MET A 15 -8.74 0.16 -7.92
C MET A 15 -9.80 0.06 -9.02
N GLN A 16 -11.03 -0.38 -8.73
CA GLN A 16 -12.15 0.01 -9.58
C GLN A 16 -12.38 1.52 -9.42
N ASN A 17 -11.62 2.27 -10.22
CA ASN A 17 -11.95 3.54 -10.89
C ASN A 17 -12.97 4.46 -10.18
N HIS A 18 -12.49 5.61 -9.64
CA HIS A 18 -13.08 6.97 -9.81
C HIS A 18 -12.70 7.94 -8.65
N PRO A 19 -11.39 8.16 -8.34
CA PRO A 19 -10.88 9.54 -8.53
C PRO A 19 -9.37 9.67 -8.80
N LEU A 20 -8.59 8.58 -8.80
CA LEU A 20 -7.12 8.65 -8.88
C LEU A 20 -6.57 9.13 -10.24
N LYS A 21 -7.38 9.11 -11.30
CA LYS A 21 -6.93 9.50 -12.65
C LYS A 21 -6.74 11.02 -12.79
N HIS A 22 -7.57 11.84 -12.16
CA HIS A 22 -7.51 13.30 -12.31
C HIS A 22 -6.35 13.95 -11.54
N HIS A 23 -5.80 13.25 -10.55
CA HIS A 23 -4.75 13.78 -9.67
C HIS A 23 -3.37 13.16 -9.90
N ARG A 24 -3.27 12.18 -10.82
CA ARG A 24 -2.02 11.51 -11.16
C ARG A 24 -1.28 12.34 -12.20
N VAL A 25 -0.10 12.80 -11.85
CA VAL A 25 0.77 13.59 -12.72
C VAL A 25 1.96 12.71 -13.13
N PRO A 26 2.20 12.52 -14.43
CA PRO A 26 3.38 11.82 -14.89
C PRO A 26 4.63 12.66 -14.59
N LEU A 27 5.69 12.00 -14.14
CA LEU A 27 7.00 12.60 -13.96
C LEU A 27 7.77 12.48 -15.28
N GLY A 28 8.08 13.60 -15.91
CA GLY A 28 8.99 13.62 -17.06
C GLY A 28 10.42 13.82 -16.61
N LEU A 29 11.34 12.94 -17.03
CA LEU A 29 12.77 13.19 -16.90
C LEU A 29 13.23 13.97 -18.13
N VAL A 30 13.82 15.15 -17.92
CA VAL A 30 14.33 16.01 -18.97
C VAL A 30 15.85 16.12 -18.81
N LEU A 31 16.57 16.01 -19.93
CA LEU A 31 18.00 16.28 -19.96
C LEU A 31 18.20 17.80 -19.81
N GLY A 32 18.86 18.19 -18.73
CA GLY A 32 19.33 19.55 -18.52
C GLY A 32 20.56 19.85 -19.36
N ALA A 33 20.87 21.14 -19.48
CA ALA A 33 22.13 21.60 -20.03
C ALA A 33 23.26 21.29 -19.01
N GLY A 34 23.68 20.02 -18.98
CA GLY A 34 24.97 19.66 -18.38
C GLY A 34 26.07 20.45 -19.08
N GLU A 35 27.14 20.80 -18.34
CA GLU A 35 28.25 21.59 -18.87
C GLU A 35 28.65 21.17 -20.29
N PRO A 36 28.70 22.09 -21.26
CA PRO A 36 29.32 21.79 -22.53
C PRO A 36 30.81 21.59 -22.30
N SER A 37 31.32 20.42 -22.69
CA SER A 37 32.76 20.19 -22.86
C SER A 37 33.36 21.34 -23.68
N PRO A 38 34.56 21.85 -23.36
CA PRO A 38 35.12 23.00 -24.05
C PRO A 38 35.64 22.55 -25.42
N ARG A 39 34.81 22.64 -26.48
CA ARG A 39 35.28 22.64 -27.89
C ARG A 39 34.22 23.24 -28.83
N MET A 40 34.59 24.41 -29.35
CA MET A 40 34.12 25.30 -30.45
C MET A 40 32.78 25.06 -31.21
N GLU A 41 31.99 26.15 -31.20
CA GLU A 41 31.24 26.84 -32.31
C GLU A 41 29.87 26.33 -32.86
N GLN A 42 28.77 26.92 -32.33
CA GLN A 42 27.50 27.50 -32.89
C GLN A 42 26.68 26.80 -34.03
N PRO A 43 25.31 26.95 -34.16
CA PRO A 43 24.41 28.00 -33.64
C PRO A 43 23.06 27.56 -32.99
N SER A 44 22.54 28.43 -32.11
CA SER A 44 21.12 28.64 -31.73
C SER A 44 20.20 27.45 -31.41
N GLU A 45 20.38 26.82 -30.25
CA GLU A 45 19.24 26.45 -29.41
C GLU A 45 19.43 27.17 -28.09
N SER A 46 18.53 28.11 -27.78
CA SER A 46 18.52 28.84 -26.53
C SER A 46 18.65 27.84 -25.38
N VAL A 47 19.77 27.85 -24.66
CA VAL A 47 19.95 27.03 -23.46
C VAL A 47 18.93 27.52 -22.44
N VAL A 48 17.75 26.90 -22.45
CA VAL A 48 16.62 27.30 -21.60
C VAL A 48 17.01 26.93 -20.17
N ARG A 49 17.50 27.94 -19.43
CA ARG A 49 17.80 27.80 -18.01
C ARG A 49 16.50 27.76 -17.24
N HIS A 50 15.98 26.55 -17.03
CA HIS A 50 14.75 26.32 -16.29
C HIS A 50 14.91 26.74 -14.82
N GLY A 51 13.91 27.44 -14.28
CA GLY A 51 13.83 27.75 -12.86
C GLY A 51 13.14 26.63 -12.08
N CYS A 52 13.68 26.26 -10.92
CA CYS A 52 13.06 25.27 -10.05
C CYS A 52 11.86 25.87 -9.33
N ALA A 53 10.69 25.24 -9.43
CA ALA A 53 9.47 25.68 -8.76
C ALA A 53 9.55 25.66 -7.23
N GLY A 54 10.27 24.69 -6.66
CA GLY A 54 10.46 24.52 -5.21
C GLY A 54 11.39 25.57 -4.58
N CYS A 55 12.63 25.69 -5.05
CA CYS A 55 13.63 26.58 -4.45
C CYS A 55 13.80 27.94 -5.17
N LYS A 56 13.09 28.17 -6.29
CA LYS A 56 13.16 29.37 -7.15
C LYS A 56 14.54 29.67 -7.76
N LYS A 57 15.53 28.79 -7.59
CA LYS A 57 16.86 28.89 -8.19
C LYS A 57 16.88 28.29 -9.61
N LYS A 58 17.86 28.69 -10.42
CA LYS A 58 18.09 28.12 -11.75
C LYS A 58 18.64 26.71 -11.63
N ILE A 59 18.09 25.78 -12.42
CA ILE A 59 18.52 24.40 -12.48
C ILE A 59 19.78 24.33 -13.37
N LYS A 60 20.90 23.85 -12.79
CA LYS A 60 22.16 23.60 -13.49
C LYS A 60 22.47 22.11 -13.63
N ASP A 61 21.57 21.25 -13.14
CA ASP A 61 21.76 19.81 -13.10
C ASP A 61 21.66 19.20 -14.50
N ARG A 62 22.36 18.07 -14.70
CA ARG A 62 22.31 17.30 -15.95
C ARG A 62 20.93 16.69 -16.19
N TYR A 63 20.20 16.36 -15.13
CA TYR A 63 18.87 15.81 -15.20
C TYR A 63 17.93 16.66 -14.34
N LEU A 64 16.73 16.91 -14.85
CA LEU A 64 15.72 17.68 -14.16
C LEU A 64 14.34 17.06 -14.36
N LEU A 65 13.47 17.27 -13.38
CA LEU A 65 12.14 16.66 -13.35
C LEU A 65 11.11 17.67 -13.82
N LYS A 66 10.30 17.30 -14.81
CA LYS A 66 9.14 18.07 -15.27
C LYS A 66 7.87 17.47 -14.69
N ALA A 67 7.12 18.28 -13.96
CA ALA A 67 5.82 17.92 -13.39
C ALA A 67 4.95 19.16 -13.18
N LEU A 68 3.63 19.03 -13.34
CA LEU A 68 2.67 20.14 -13.23
C LEU A 68 3.04 21.35 -14.10
N ASP A 69 3.52 21.09 -15.31
CA ASP A 69 4.04 22.09 -16.25
C ASP A 69 5.17 22.97 -15.71
N GLN A 70 5.83 22.52 -14.64
CA GLN A 70 6.95 23.19 -13.99
C GLN A 70 8.16 22.27 -13.91
N PHE A 71 9.32 22.87 -13.68
CA PHE A 71 10.60 22.18 -13.57
C PHE A 71 11.09 22.15 -12.12
N TRP A 72 11.71 21.05 -11.75
CA TRP A 72 12.13 20.77 -10.39
C TRP A 72 13.50 20.10 -10.38
N HIS A 73 14.31 20.41 -9.37
CA HIS A 73 15.47 19.59 -9.03
C HIS A 73 15.02 18.23 -8.48
N GLU A 74 15.86 17.21 -8.63
CA GLU A 74 15.67 15.88 -8.03
C GLU A 74 15.50 15.97 -6.51
N ASP A 75 16.27 16.86 -5.86
CA ASP A 75 16.21 17.11 -4.42
C ASP A 75 15.05 18.01 -3.98
N CYS A 76 14.47 18.80 -4.88
CA CYS A 76 13.38 19.72 -4.55
C CYS A 76 12.01 19.06 -4.70
N LEU A 77 11.88 18.05 -5.57
CA LEU A 77 10.62 17.36 -5.78
C LEU A 77 10.40 16.24 -4.77
N LYS A 78 9.89 16.63 -3.61
CA LYS A 78 9.65 15.74 -2.46
C LYS A 78 8.18 15.68 -2.11
N CYS A 79 7.76 14.56 -1.51
CA CYS A 79 6.43 14.43 -0.94
C CYS A 79 6.28 15.35 0.28
N ALA A 80 5.17 16.07 0.40
CA ALA A 80 4.89 16.95 1.53
C ALA A 80 4.69 16.21 2.87
N CYS A 81 4.52 14.88 2.88
CA CYS A 81 4.29 14.10 4.10
C CYS A 81 5.50 13.25 4.54
N CYS A 82 6.10 12.48 3.62
CA CYS A 82 7.26 11.62 3.92
C CYS A 82 8.60 12.29 3.61
N GLU A 83 8.60 13.46 2.95
CA GLU A 83 9.79 14.12 2.38
C GLU A 83 10.62 13.26 1.40
N CYS A 84 10.08 12.10 1.02
CA CYS A 84 10.73 11.17 0.13
C CYS A 84 10.77 11.72 -1.31
N ARG A 85 11.90 11.48 -1.99
CA ARG A 85 12.21 11.99 -3.33
C ARG A 85 11.30 11.31 -4.36
N LEU A 86 10.41 12.08 -4.97
CA LEU A 86 9.39 11.49 -5.85
C LEU A 86 9.98 10.96 -7.16
N GLY A 87 11.11 11.51 -7.62
CA GLY A 87 11.83 11.01 -8.79
C GLY A 87 12.38 9.60 -8.63
N GLU A 88 12.79 9.21 -7.42
CA GLU A 88 13.35 7.89 -7.13
C GLU A 88 12.26 6.85 -6.81
N VAL A 89 11.19 7.27 -6.13
CA VAL A 89 10.12 6.38 -5.65
C VAL A 89 9.20 5.90 -6.78
N GLY A 90 9.09 6.67 -7.87
CA GLY A 90 8.36 6.23 -9.06
C GLY A 90 8.20 7.30 -10.13
N SER A 91 7.69 6.90 -11.30
CA SER A 91 7.50 7.79 -12.45
C SER A 91 6.23 8.65 -12.40
N THR A 92 5.51 8.66 -11.27
CA THR A 92 4.24 9.38 -11.14
C THR A 92 4.07 9.92 -9.74
N LEU A 93 3.59 11.17 -9.63
CA LEU A 93 3.22 11.80 -8.38
C LEU A 93 1.73 12.09 -8.33
N PHE A 94 1.23 12.40 -7.14
CA PHE A 94 -0.17 12.73 -6.93
C PHE A 94 -0.31 14.14 -6.36
N THR A 95 -1.29 14.89 -6.86
CA THR A 95 -1.52 16.28 -6.43
C THR A 95 -2.96 16.49 -6.01
N LYS A 96 -3.17 16.94 -4.77
CA LYS A 96 -4.51 17.24 -4.24
C LYS A 96 -4.40 18.25 -3.11
N ALA A 97 -5.36 19.17 -3.04
CA ALA A 97 -5.37 20.27 -2.06
C ALA A 97 -4.05 21.06 -2.02
N ASN A 98 -3.46 21.34 -3.20
CA ASN A 98 -2.17 22.03 -3.36
C ASN A 98 -0.95 21.31 -2.73
N LEU A 99 -1.08 20.04 -2.36
CA LEU A 99 0.01 19.21 -1.86
C LEU A 99 0.49 18.24 -2.94
N ILE A 100 1.82 18.08 -3.03
CA ILE A 100 2.49 17.07 -3.84
C ILE A 100 2.78 15.87 -2.95
N LEU A 101 2.22 14.71 -3.29
CA LEU A 101 2.26 13.50 -2.45
C LEU A 101 2.76 12.28 -3.22
N CYS A 102 3.41 11.38 -2.50
CA CYS A 102 3.75 10.05 -3.02
C CYS A 102 2.48 9.18 -3.09
N ARG A 103 2.52 8.11 -3.89
CA ARG A 103 1.39 7.15 -4.01
C ARG A 103 0.90 6.65 -2.65
N ARG A 104 1.83 6.35 -1.73
CA ARG A 104 1.54 5.81 -0.40
C ARG A 104 0.78 6.82 0.46
N ASP A 105 1.30 8.04 0.59
CA ASP A 105 0.66 9.08 1.42
C ASP A 105 -0.63 9.59 0.81
N TYR A 106 -0.70 9.69 -0.53
CA TYR A 106 -1.95 10.03 -1.20
C TYR A 106 -3.04 9.00 -0.89
N LEU A 107 -2.74 7.69 -1.00
CA LEU A 107 -3.71 6.66 -0.65
C LEU A 107 -4.05 6.72 0.84
N ARG A 108 -3.07 6.96 1.73
CA ARG A 108 -3.32 7.08 3.16
C ARG A 108 -4.26 8.22 3.54
N LEU A 109 -4.12 9.39 2.90
CA LEU A 109 -4.89 10.59 3.23
C LEU A 109 -6.21 10.70 2.45
N PHE A 110 -6.21 10.25 1.20
CA PHE A 110 -7.29 10.50 0.24
C PHE A 110 -7.80 9.25 -0.47
N GLY A 111 -7.23 8.08 -0.18
CA GLY A 111 -7.74 6.82 -0.68
C GLY A 111 -9.09 6.48 -0.04
N THR A 112 -9.87 5.66 -0.74
CA THR A 112 -11.14 5.15 -0.22
C THR A 112 -10.88 4.23 0.97
N THR A 113 -11.24 4.67 2.17
CA THR A 113 -11.21 3.83 3.38
C THR A 113 -12.41 2.89 3.38
N GLY A 114 -12.24 1.66 3.87
CA GLY A 114 -13.33 0.72 4.11
C GLY A 114 -13.72 0.69 5.58
N SER A 115 -14.82 0.02 5.92
CA SER A 115 -15.15 -0.36 7.30
C SER A 115 -15.15 -1.87 7.44
N CYS A 116 -14.50 -2.40 8.46
CA CYS A 116 -14.47 -3.83 8.71
C CYS A 116 -15.83 -4.31 9.20
N ALA A 117 -16.43 -5.32 8.55
CA ALA A 117 -17.75 -5.83 8.94
C ALA A 117 -17.75 -6.63 10.27
N VAL A 118 -16.58 -7.04 10.78
CA VAL A 118 -16.46 -7.79 12.04
C VAL A 118 -16.19 -6.88 13.23
N CYS A 119 -15.20 -5.98 13.13
CA CYS A 119 -14.83 -5.11 14.25
C CYS A 119 -15.37 -3.67 14.12
N SER A 120 -16.06 -3.35 13.03
CA SER A 120 -16.62 -2.02 12.72
C SER A 120 -15.61 -0.87 12.71
N LYS A 121 -14.30 -1.17 12.75
CA LYS A 121 -13.23 -0.17 12.67
C LYS A 121 -12.98 0.24 11.22
N ILE A 122 -12.51 1.47 11.04
CA ILE A 122 -12.11 1.99 9.74
C ILE A 122 -10.82 1.30 9.30
N ILE A 123 -10.84 0.79 8.07
CA ILE A 123 -9.70 0.18 7.41
C ILE A 123 -9.00 1.26 6.57
N PRO A 124 -7.72 1.57 6.86
CA PRO A 124 -6.94 2.50 6.06
C PRO A 124 -6.85 2.04 4.61
N ALA A 125 -6.90 2.99 3.67
CA ALA A 125 -6.90 2.68 2.24
C ALA A 125 -5.58 2.07 1.71
N PHE A 126 -4.50 2.09 2.51
CA PHE A 126 -3.23 1.45 2.19
C PHE A 126 -3.11 0.02 2.74
N GLU A 127 -4.03 -0.40 3.62
CA GLU A 127 -4.01 -1.70 4.25
C GLU A 127 -4.52 -2.78 3.28
N ILE A 128 -3.95 -3.98 3.40
CA ILE A 128 -4.40 -5.13 2.62
C ILE A 128 -5.64 -5.70 3.30
N VAL A 129 -6.68 -5.96 2.53
CA VAL A 129 -7.99 -6.35 3.06
C VAL A 129 -8.54 -7.57 2.33
N MET A 130 -9.36 -8.35 3.04
CA MET A 130 -10.17 -9.41 2.46
C MET A 130 -11.54 -8.83 2.09
N ARG A 131 -12.06 -9.21 0.93
CA ARG A 131 -13.43 -8.87 0.51
C ARG A 131 -14.23 -10.14 0.29
N ALA A 132 -15.43 -10.17 0.84
CA ALA A 132 -16.39 -11.26 0.63
C ALA A 132 -17.76 -10.65 0.37
N GLY A 133 -18.29 -10.86 -0.84
CA GLY A 133 -19.50 -10.16 -1.31
C GLY A 133 -19.28 -8.64 -1.29
N ASN A 134 -20.17 -7.92 -0.59
CA ASN A 134 -20.12 -6.46 -0.46
C ASN A 134 -19.33 -5.98 0.77
N ASN A 135 -18.82 -6.90 1.59
CA ASN A 135 -18.17 -6.58 2.85
C ASN A 135 -16.64 -6.61 2.73
N VAL A 136 -15.99 -5.81 3.57
CA VAL A 136 -14.52 -5.72 3.69
C VAL A 136 -14.10 -6.13 5.10
N TYR A 137 -12.96 -6.80 5.23
CA TYR A 137 -12.44 -7.33 6.48
C TYR A 137 -10.93 -7.10 6.59
N HIS A 138 -10.42 -6.82 7.80
CA HIS A 138 -8.98 -6.89 8.06
C HIS A 138 -8.46 -8.32 7.89
N LEU A 139 -7.18 -8.49 7.59
CA LEU A 139 -6.54 -9.82 7.55
C LEU A 139 -6.65 -10.55 8.89
N ASP A 140 -6.64 -9.81 10.01
CA ASP A 140 -6.78 -10.38 11.35
C ASP A 140 -8.23 -10.67 11.74
N CYS A 141 -9.19 -9.95 11.15
CA CYS A 141 -10.61 -10.20 11.38
C CYS A 141 -11.20 -11.25 10.44
N PHE A 142 -10.45 -11.68 9.43
CA PHE A 142 -10.88 -12.70 8.48
C PHE A 142 -10.60 -14.10 9.03
N ALA A 143 -11.45 -14.54 9.96
CA ALA A 143 -11.38 -15.84 10.59
C ALA A 143 -12.80 -16.42 10.77
N CYS A 144 -12.88 -17.74 10.97
CA CYS A 144 -14.14 -18.38 11.31
C CYS A 144 -14.66 -17.85 12.64
N GLN A 145 -15.93 -17.40 12.70
CA GLN A 145 -16.48 -16.85 13.94
C GLN A 145 -16.76 -17.90 15.03
N ARG A 146 -16.65 -19.19 14.72
CA ARG A 146 -16.81 -20.28 15.71
C ARG A 146 -15.47 -20.78 16.24
N CYS A 147 -14.61 -21.30 15.38
CA CYS A 147 -13.30 -21.84 15.80
C CYS A 147 -12.13 -20.84 15.76
N ASN A 148 -12.36 -19.59 15.33
CA ASN A 148 -11.33 -18.57 15.13
C ASN A 148 -10.19 -19.00 14.19
N HIS A 149 -10.43 -19.99 13.34
CA HIS A 149 -9.47 -20.47 12.35
C HIS A 149 -9.27 -19.42 11.25
N ARG A 150 -8.01 -19.13 10.95
CA ARG A 150 -7.60 -18.17 9.91
C ARG A 150 -7.49 -18.89 8.57
N PHE A 151 -8.08 -18.32 7.54
CA PHE A 151 -8.07 -18.89 6.20
C PHE A 151 -6.81 -18.50 5.43
N CYS A 152 -6.24 -19.46 4.72
CA CYS A 152 -5.19 -19.26 3.73
C CYS A 152 -5.80 -18.89 2.36
N VAL A 153 -4.96 -18.36 1.47
CA VAL A 153 -5.37 -18.08 0.09
C VAL A 153 -5.72 -19.40 -0.62
N GLY A 154 -6.91 -19.46 -1.22
CA GLY A 154 -7.45 -20.65 -1.87
C GLY A 154 -8.38 -21.48 -0.98
N ASP A 155 -8.45 -21.20 0.33
CA ASP A 155 -9.33 -21.93 1.23
C ASP A 155 -10.80 -21.62 0.94
N LYS A 156 -11.65 -22.62 1.16
CA LYS A 156 -13.10 -22.49 1.02
C LYS A 156 -13.72 -22.08 2.34
N PHE A 157 -14.59 -21.07 2.30
CA PHE A 157 -15.36 -20.62 3.45
C PHE A 157 -16.80 -20.32 3.05
N PHE A 158 -17.68 -20.28 4.05
CA PHE A 158 -19.10 -19.97 3.89
C PHE A 158 -19.40 -18.61 4.50
N LEU A 159 -20.08 -17.75 3.76
CA LEU A 159 -20.57 -16.46 4.23
C LEU A 159 -22.08 -16.51 4.41
N CYS A 160 -22.55 -16.43 5.65
CA CYS A 160 -23.96 -16.44 6.03
C CYS A 160 -24.30 -15.13 6.75
N GLU A 161 -25.07 -14.22 6.15
CA GLU A 161 -25.52 -12.96 6.82
C GLU A 161 -24.37 -12.21 7.53
N ASN A 162 -23.24 -12.03 6.82
CA ASN A 162 -22.01 -11.39 7.31
C ASN A 162 -21.17 -12.23 8.30
N THR A 163 -21.59 -13.45 8.62
CA THR A 163 -20.86 -14.43 9.43
C THR A 163 -19.99 -15.30 8.54
N ILE A 164 -18.68 -15.35 8.82
CA ILE A 164 -17.71 -16.20 8.11
C ILE A 164 -17.57 -17.51 8.88
N LEU A 165 -17.79 -18.64 8.20
CA LEU A 165 -17.66 -19.99 8.74
C LEU A 165 -16.70 -20.82 7.88
N CYS A 166 -15.88 -21.65 8.52
CA CYS A 166 -15.06 -22.63 7.80
C CYS A 166 -15.93 -23.79 7.30
N GLN A 167 -15.38 -24.60 6.38
CA GLN A 167 -16.12 -25.73 5.82
C GLN A 167 -16.57 -26.73 6.89
N LEU A 168 -15.74 -26.98 7.90
CA LEU A 168 -16.06 -27.87 9.01
C LEU A 168 -17.25 -27.32 9.81
N ASP A 169 -17.15 -26.10 10.34
CA ASP A 169 -18.19 -25.48 11.18
C ASP A 169 -19.51 -25.23 10.44
N TYR A 170 -19.47 -25.07 9.11
CA TYR A 170 -20.67 -24.95 8.29
C TYR A 170 -21.39 -26.31 8.14
N GLN A 171 -20.63 -27.39 7.93
CA GLN A 171 -21.19 -28.73 7.76
C GLN A 171 -21.61 -29.35 9.10
N ASP A 172 -20.93 -29.01 10.18
CA ASP A 172 -21.23 -29.52 11.52
C ASP A 172 -22.54 -28.93 12.08
N GLY A 173 -23.08 -27.85 11.51
CA GLY A 173 -24.27 -27.19 12.07
C GLY A 173 -24.04 -26.75 13.53
N PRO A 174 -25.03 -26.21 14.25
CA PRO A 174 -24.91 -26.06 15.69
C PRO A 174 -25.10 -27.46 16.33
N LEU A 175 -24.05 -28.28 16.40
CA LEU A 175 -24.12 -29.44 17.30
C LEU A 175 -24.20 -28.94 18.75
N PRO A 176 -25.14 -29.48 19.56
CA PRO A 176 -25.31 -29.06 20.93
C PRO A 176 -24.14 -29.58 21.78
N LEU A 177 -23.55 -28.67 22.56
CA LEU A 177 -22.80 -28.94 23.79
C LEU A 177 -21.76 -30.07 23.73
N ALA A 178 -20.50 -29.72 23.42
CA ALA A 178 -19.36 -30.52 23.87
C ALA A 178 -18.21 -29.58 24.30
N GLU A 179 -18.27 -29.25 25.59
CA GLU A 179 -17.20 -28.96 26.56
C GLU A 179 -16.12 -27.89 26.28
N PRO A 180 -15.71 -27.12 27.33
CA PRO A 180 -14.69 -26.10 27.20
C PRO A 180 -13.32 -26.73 26.97
N VAL A 181 -12.74 -26.53 25.78
CA VAL A 181 -11.33 -26.85 25.55
C VAL A 181 -10.47 -25.86 26.33
N GLN A 182 -9.79 -26.36 27.35
CA GLN A 182 -8.85 -25.58 28.14
C GLN A 182 -7.70 -25.12 27.23
N THR A 183 -7.60 -23.81 27.02
CA THR A 183 -6.47 -23.17 26.34
C THR A 183 -5.22 -23.30 27.20
N GLY A 184 -4.45 -24.37 27.00
CA GLY A 184 -3.09 -24.48 27.50
C GLY A 184 -2.10 -23.76 26.57
N PRO A 185 -1.19 -22.90 27.08
CA PRO A 185 -0.18 -22.26 26.25
C PRO A 185 0.92 -23.27 25.90
N ARG A 186 1.06 -23.59 24.60
CA ARG A 186 2.24 -24.30 24.07
C ARG A 186 3.40 -23.30 23.95
N HIS A 187 4.12 -23.08 25.05
CA HIS A 187 5.49 -22.56 25.00
C HIS A 187 6.46 -23.74 24.89
N SER A 188 6.77 -24.13 23.66
CA SER A 188 7.95 -24.94 23.38
C SER A 188 9.17 -24.02 23.33
N SER A 189 9.78 -23.79 24.48
CA SER A 189 11.17 -23.32 24.57
C SER A 189 12.10 -24.54 24.54
N PRO A 190 13.06 -24.63 23.61
CA PRO A 190 14.12 -25.61 23.72
C PRO A 190 15.06 -25.21 24.87
N SER A 191 15.21 -26.15 25.79
CA SER A 191 16.12 -26.14 26.93
C SER A 191 17.57 -25.87 26.50
N ALA A 192 18.14 -24.80 27.05
CA ALA A 192 19.58 -24.55 27.05
C ALA A 192 20.28 -25.62 27.92
N THR A 193 21.24 -26.33 27.34
CA THR A 193 22.21 -27.13 28.09
C THR A 193 23.39 -26.22 28.49
N PRO A 194 23.79 -26.20 29.77
CA PRO A 194 25.10 -25.70 30.16
C PRO A 194 25.98 -26.89 30.53
N TYR A 195 27.03 -27.18 29.78
CA TYR A 195 28.21 -27.91 30.28
C TYR A 195 29.37 -27.77 29.27
N SER A 196 30.34 -26.87 29.52
CA SER A 196 31.60 -27.12 30.24
C SER A 196 32.71 -27.61 29.32
N SER A 197 33.61 -26.68 28.95
CA SER A 197 35.01 -26.97 28.58
C SER A 197 35.87 -26.81 29.85
N PRO A 198 36.70 -27.79 30.18
CA PRO A 198 38.17 -27.60 30.17
C PRO A 198 38.89 -28.91 29.72
N VAL A 199 40.11 -29.00 29.19
CA VAL A 199 41.36 -28.22 29.12
C VAL A 199 41.98 -28.51 27.76
#